data_AF-A0A954XDF4-F1
#
_entry.id   AF-A0A954XDF4-F1
#
_cell.length_a   1.000
_cell.length_b   1.000
_cell.length_c   1.000
_cell.angle_alpha   90.00
_cell.angle_beta   90.00
_cell.angle_gamma   90.00
#
_symmetry.space_group_name_H-M   'P 1'
#
loop_
_entity.id
_entity.type
_entity.pdbx_description
1 polymer ?
#
loop_
_entity_poly.entity_id
_entity_poly.type
_entity_poly.pdbx_seq_one_letter_code
_entity_poly.pdbx_strand_id
1 'polypeptide(L)' 'MKHRIFVIGYPSEFGGADTELWHTVRMWRRAQWQVDVIPTWHADPKQRQRLDAIGARTIHVTNPDRLKDVEGLR' A
#
# COMPACT_ATOMS: atom_id res chain seq x y z
N MET A 1 8.23 5.03 -18.64
CA MET A 1 8.09 3.70 -18.02
C MET A 1 7.27 3.84 -16.74
N LYS A 2 6.36 2.92 -16.41
CA LYS A 2 5.63 2.96 -15.13
C LYS A 2 6.46 2.21 -14.09
N HIS A 3 6.96 2.91 -13.08
CA HIS A 3 7.61 2.28 -11.94
C HIS A 3 6.57 1.51 -11.11
N ARG A 4 6.99 0.40 -10.48
CA ARG A 4 6.16 -0.37 -9.54
C ARG A 4 6.81 -0.35 -8.16
N ILE A 5 6.01 -0.05 -7.14
CA ILE A 5 6.43 -0.01 -5.74
C ILE A 5 5.56 -0.96 -4.93
N PHE A 6 6.21 -1.69 -4.04
CA PHE A 6 5.57 -2.44 -2.96
C PHE A 6 5.89 -1.74 -1.64
N VAL A 7 4.85 -1.49 -0.84
CA VAL A 7 5.00 -0.93 0.50
C VAL A 7 4.57 -1.98 1.51
N ILE A 8 5.45 -2.32 2.45
CA ILE A 8 5.05 -3.05 3.65
C ILE A 8 4.68 -2.00 4.71
N GLY A 9 3.41 -1.99 5.11
CA GLY A 9 2.81 -0.96 5.95
C GLY A 9 1.46 -0.50 5.41
N TYR A 10 0.69 0.23 6.21
CA TYR A 10 -0.64 0.67 5.81
C TYR A 10 -0.96 2.06 6.40
N PRO A 11 -1.53 3.00 5.63
CA PRO A 11 -1.98 4.26 6.19
C PRO A 11 -3.03 4.03 7.29
N SER A 12 -3.07 4.95 8.24
CA SER A 12 -3.98 4.92 9.39
C SER A 12 -4.31 6.34 9.84
N GLU A 13 -5.17 6.47 10.85
CA GLU A 13 -5.49 7.75 11.49
C GLU A 13 -4.59 8.06 12.70
N PHE A 14 -3.67 7.15 13.09
CA PHE A 14 -2.83 7.30 14.27
C PHE A 14 -1.69 8.32 14.13
N GLY A 15 -1.55 8.95 12.96
CA GLY A 15 -0.56 10.01 12.72
C GLY A 15 0.84 9.46 12.39
N GLY A 16 1.83 10.35 12.38
CA GLY A 16 3.24 10.00 12.16
C GLY A 16 3.49 9.32 10.80
N ALA A 17 4.22 8.20 10.85
CA ALA A 17 4.60 7.42 9.66
C ALA A 17 3.38 6.99 8.81
N ASP A 18 2.22 6.80 9.44
CA ASP A 18 1.00 6.38 8.75
C ASP A 18 0.41 7.52 7.90
N THR A 19 0.46 8.75 8.42
CA THR A 19 0.07 9.96 7.69
C THR A 19 1.07 10.24 6.56
N GLU A 20 2.36 10.15 6.84
CA GLU A 20 3.42 10.33 5.83
C GLU A 20 3.28 9.31 4.70
N LEU A 21 2.96 8.05 5.04
CA LEU A 21 2.71 7.01 4.05
C LEU A 21 1.53 7.35 3.14
N TRP A 22 0.41 7.85 3.70
CA TRP A 22 -0.73 8.32 2.88
C TRP A 22 -0.31 9.36 1.85
N HIS A 23 0.42 10.39 2.27
CA HIS A 23 0.89 11.45 1.37
C HIS A 23 1.87 10.93 0.32
N THR A 24 2.73 10.01 0.70
CA THR A 24 3.73 9.40 -0.18
C THR A 24 3.07 8.53 -1.26
N VAL A 25 2.12 7.67 -0.89
CA VAL A 25 1.37 6.85 -1.85
C VAL A 25 0.60 7.74 -2.84
N ARG A 26 -0.02 8.83 -2.38
CA ARG A 26 -0.69 9.78 -3.28
C ARG A 26 0.26 10.40 -4.30
N MET A 27 1.48 10.76 -3.89
CA MET A 27 2.49 11.30 -4.79
C MET A 27 2.90 10.29 -5.86
N TRP A 28 3.19 9.04 -5.48
CA TRP A 28 3.53 7.98 -6.43
C TRP A 28 2.39 7.68 -7.40
N ARG A 29 1.15 7.65 -6.92
CA ARG A 29 -0.03 7.49 -7.78
C ARG A 29 -0.22 8.67 -8.74
N ARG A 30 0.02 9.91 -8.29
CA ARG A 30 0.01 11.10 -9.18
C ARG A 30 1.13 11.06 -10.22
N ALA A 31 2.28 10.47 -9.90
CA ALA A 31 3.36 10.18 -10.85
C ALA A 31 3.08 8.96 -11.75
N GLN A 32 1.87 8.39 -11.69
CA GLN A 32 1.43 7.23 -12.47
C GLN A 32 2.21 5.92 -12.20
N TRP A 33 2.83 5.80 -11.03
CA TRP A 33 3.53 4.58 -10.59
C TRP A 33 2.52 3.55 -10.08
N GLN A 34 2.71 2.27 -10.36
CA GLN A 34 1.91 1.20 -9.77
C GLN A 34 2.30 1.05 -8.29
N VAL A 35 1.34 1.16 -7.38
CA VAL A 35 1.59 1.07 -5.94
C VAL A 35 0.76 -0.08 -5.37
N ASP A 36 1.46 -1.09 -4.87
CA ASP A 36 0.90 -2.20 -4.12
C ASP A 36 1.22 -2.00 -2.63
N VAL A 37 0.19 -1.91 -1.79
CA VAL A 37 0.31 -1.69 -0.35
C VAL A 37 -0.03 -3.00 0.37
N ILE A 38 0.87 -3.46 1.23
CA ILE A 38 0.78 -4.73 1.95
C ILE A 38 0.66 -4.41 3.43
N PRO A 39 -0.54 -4.52 4.03
CA PRO A 39 -0.70 -4.26 5.46
C PRO A 39 0.09 -5.28 6.28
N THR A 40 0.77 -4.81 7.33
CA THR A 40 1.47 -5.70 8.27
C THR A 40 0.50 -6.56 9.08
N TRP A 41 -0.66 -6.01 9.44
CA TRP A 41 -1.65 -6.66 10.30
C TRP A 41 -3.02 -6.75 9.64
N HIS A 42 -3.63 -5.60 9.38
CA HIS A 42 -4.96 -5.51 8.80
C HIS A 42 -5.08 -4.26 7.94
N ALA A 43 -5.95 -4.33 6.94
CA ALA A 43 -6.36 -3.18 6.15
C ALA A 43 -7.63 -2.61 6.77
N ASP A 44 -7.53 -1.45 7.43
CA ASP A 44 -8.72 -0.72 7.85
C ASP A 44 -9.62 -0.43 6.63
N PRO A 45 -10.94 -0.72 6.67
CA PRO A 45 -11.82 -0.54 5.52
C PRO A 45 -11.87 0.88 4.98
N LYS A 46 -11.84 1.90 5.87
CA LYS A 46 -11.87 3.31 5.47
C LYS A 46 -10.58 3.70 4.74
N GLN A 47 -9.43 3.26 5.25
CA GLN A 47 -8.15 3.51 4.59
C GLN A 47 -8.02 2.72 3.27
N ARG A 48 -8.58 1.51 3.20
CA ARG A 48 -8.66 0.74 1.94
C ARG A 48 -9.44 1.48 0.88
N GLN A 49 -10.63 1.98 1.21
CA GLN A 49 -11.44 2.77 0.29
C GLN A 49 -10.68 3.99 -0.24
N ARG A 50 -9.91 4.67 0.62
CA ARG A 50 -9.10 5.83 0.24
C ARG A 50 -7.95 5.46 -0.71
N LEU A 51 -7.29 4.33 -0.50
CA LEU A 51 -6.24 3.81 -1.37
C LEU A 51 -6.81 3.36 -2.73
N ASP A 52 -7.92 2.64 -2.72
CA ASP A 52 -8.61 2.18 -3.93
C ASP A 52 -9.04 3.38 -4.78
N ALA A 53 -9.54 4.45 -4.16
CA ALA A 53 -9.96 5.69 -4.85
C ALA A 53 -8.83 6.41 -5.61
N ILE A 54 -7.56 6.18 -5.25
CA ILE A 54 -6.39 6.72 -5.96
C ILE A 54 -5.69 5.66 -6.85
N GLY A 55 -6.29 4.48 -6.97
CA GLY A 55 -5.79 3.36 -7.77
C GLY A 55 -4.53 2.70 -7.20
N ALA A 56 -4.30 2.81 -5.89
CA ALA A 56 -3.35 1.94 -5.19
C ALA A 56 -4.05 0.61 -4.88
N ARG A 57 -3.33 -0.51 -4.98
CA ARG A 57 -3.89 -1.85 -4.74
C ARG A 57 -3.46 -2.35 -3.37
N THR A 58 -4.42 -2.77 -2.56
CA THR A 58 -4.12 -3.46 -1.30
C THR A 58 -3.93 -4.96 -1.55
N ILE A 59 -2.79 -5.51 -1.14
CA ILE A 59 -2.52 -6.95 -1.17
C ILE A 59 -2.49 -7.46 0.27
N HIS A 60 -3.49 -8.26 0.63
CA HIS A 60 -3.54 -8.86 1.95
C HIS A 60 -2.80 -10.19 1.94
N VAL A 61 -1.80 -10.33 2.82
CA VAL A 61 -1.12 -11.60 3.09
C VAL A 61 -1.49 -12.07 4.49
N THR A 62 -1.82 -13.34 4.66
CA THR A 62 -2.33 -13.86 5.94
C THR A 62 -1.22 -14.05 6.99
N ASN A 63 0.03 -14.15 6.56
CA ASN A 63 1.23 -14.14 7.41
C ASN A 63 2.48 -13.76 6.58
N PRO A 64 3.63 -13.45 7.21
CA PRO A 64 4.84 -13.02 6.52
C PRO A 64 5.42 -14.04 5.53
N ASP A 65 5.31 -15.35 5.78
CA ASP A 65 5.84 -16.39 4.89
C ASP A 65 5.14 -16.43 3.53
N ARG A 66 3.94 -15.83 3.44
CA ARG A 66 3.17 -15.69 2.19
C ARG A 66 3.62 -14.49 1.35
N LEU A 67 4.55 -13.64 1.81
CA LEU A 67 5.09 -12.54 1.01
C LEU A 67 5.73 -13.04 -0.29
N LYS A 68 6.32 -14.25 -0.27
CA LYS A 68 6.88 -14.91 -1.46
C LYS A 68 5.86 -15.19 -2.57
N ASP A 69 4.57 -15.21 -2.23
CA ASP A 69 3.49 -15.45 -3.18
C ASP A 69 3.01 -14.14 -3.85
N VAL A 70 3.51 -12.98 -3.41
CA VAL A 70 3.14 -11.68 -3.98
C VAL A 70 3.87 -11.49 -5.31
N GLU A 71 3.12 -11.56 -6.39
CA GLU A 71 3.65 -11.46 -7.75
C GLU A 71 4.47 -10.16 -7.97
N GLY A 72 5.75 -10.35 -8.29
CA GLY A 72 6.70 -9.28 -8.61
C GLY A 72 7.42 -8.68 -7.41
N LEU A 73 7.08 -9.09 -6.18
CA LEU A 73 7.88 -8.80 -4.99
C LEU A 73 9.14 -9.71 -5.04
N ARG A 74 10.33 -9.12 -4.93
CA ARG A 74 11.62 -9.82 -5.06
C ARG A 74 12.55 -9.40 -3.94
#